data_AF-A0A954WJJ5-F1
#
_entry.id   AF-A0A954WJJ5-F1
#
_cell.length_a   1.000
_cell.length_b   1.000
_cell.length_c   1.000
_cell.angle_alpha   90.00
_cell.angle_beta   90.00
_cell.angle_gamma   90.00
#
_symmetry.space_group_name_H-M   'P 1'
#
loop_
_entity.id
_entity.type
_entity.pdbx_description
1 polymer ?
#
loop_
_entity_poly.entity_id
_entity_poly.type
_entity_poly.pdbx_seq_one_letter_code
_entity_poly.pdbx_strand_id
1 'polypeptide(L)'
;MPITSFDSYITTANEFVAHWTEVNSQRTAATLPALTLQGGYSLANFMADRDAADDKVAAFQSLENDRTFATGDRDDRKDAIHERLDQFRSALRIHVKDSLYDRSAPTLPQKSVGEQKFRRPFEDMEDLWEKLDADNGVPGFTPPLTLRGGYTFADYQADLEALSTAFRTVTNAENMLRVARGERDTMLANLRERMGQYRAAIALEYDESHALFVSMPQLWPTVGNGGGGDDDGEN
;
A
#
# COMPACT_ATOMS: atom_id res chain seq x y z
N MET A 1 -18.02 -21.50 5.26
CA MET A 1 -16.71 -21.38 4.62
C MET A 1 -15.70 -21.09 5.71
N PRO A 2 -14.68 -21.93 5.89
CA PRO A 2 -13.62 -21.66 6.84
C PRO A 2 -12.70 -20.54 6.39
N ILE A 3 -11.99 -19.93 7.35
CA ILE A 3 -11.01 -18.88 7.06
C ILE A 3 -9.77 -19.51 6.38
N THR A 4 -9.51 -19.11 5.14
CA THR A 4 -8.36 -19.55 4.32
C THR A 4 -7.57 -18.40 3.71
N SER A 5 -8.16 -17.20 3.62
CA SER A 5 -7.54 -15.98 3.10
C SER A 5 -8.14 -14.73 3.78
N PHE A 6 -7.60 -13.53 3.51
CA PHE A 6 -8.18 -12.28 4.02
C PHE A 6 -9.65 -12.10 3.59
N ASP A 7 -9.95 -12.37 2.31
CA ASP A 7 -11.31 -12.21 1.78
C ASP A 7 -12.31 -13.18 2.43
N SER A 8 -11.83 -14.36 2.87
CA SER A 8 -12.70 -15.35 3.52
C SER A 8 -13.20 -14.90 4.89
N TYR A 9 -12.53 -13.94 5.57
CA TYR A 9 -12.96 -13.48 6.90
C TYR A 9 -14.36 -12.89 6.90
N ILE A 10 -14.67 -12.02 5.93
CA ILE A 10 -15.97 -11.36 5.85
C ILE A 10 -17.06 -12.36 5.47
N THR A 11 -16.75 -13.29 4.54
CA THR A 11 -17.66 -14.38 4.20
C THR A 11 -17.95 -15.28 5.41
N THR A 12 -16.93 -15.71 6.14
CA THR A 12 -17.11 -16.50 7.37
C THR A 12 -17.92 -15.71 8.40
N ALA A 13 -17.60 -14.44 8.64
CA ALA A 13 -18.35 -13.61 9.60
C ALA A 13 -19.83 -13.50 9.24
N ASN A 14 -20.20 -13.43 7.95
CA ASN A 14 -21.60 -13.44 7.52
C ASN A 14 -22.34 -14.75 7.88
N GLU A 15 -21.66 -15.90 7.83
CA GLU A 15 -22.25 -17.17 8.29
C GLU A 15 -22.49 -17.16 9.79
N PHE A 16 -21.57 -16.57 10.57
CA PHE A 16 -21.75 -16.37 12.01
C PHE A 16 -22.92 -15.42 12.32
N VAL A 17 -23.09 -14.34 11.56
CA VAL A 17 -24.25 -13.44 11.69
C VAL A 17 -25.56 -14.20 11.45
N ALA A 18 -25.63 -14.99 10.37
CA ALA A 18 -26.81 -15.78 10.06
C ALA A 18 -27.12 -16.80 11.17
N HIS A 19 -26.11 -17.54 11.63
CA HIS A 19 -26.28 -18.55 12.67
C HIS A 19 -26.65 -17.95 14.03
N TRP A 20 -26.04 -16.82 14.42
CA TRP A 20 -26.38 -16.12 15.66
C TRP A 20 -27.79 -15.53 15.63
N THR A 21 -28.25 -15.07 14.47
CA THR A 21 -29.64 -14.63 14.28
C THR A 21 -30.62 -15.78 14.59
N GLU A 22 -30.33 -16.98 14.07
CA GLU A 22 -31.15 -18.17 14.34
C GLU A 22 -31.13 -18.58 15.82
N VAL A 23 -29.95 -18.57 16.45
CA VAL A 23 -29.80 -18.82 17.89
C VAL A 23 -30.63 -17.83 18.71
N ASN A 24 -30.58 -16.54 18.39
CA ASN A 24 -31.36 -15.52 19.11
C ASN A 24 -32.86 -15.69 18.89
N SER A 25 -33.28 -16.11 17.69
CA SER A 25 -34.67 -16.44 17.38
C SER A 25 -35.17 -17.60 18.25
N GLN A 26 -34.43 -18.72 18.30
CA GLN A 26 -34.78 -19.88 19.11
C GLN A 26 -34.84 -19.55 20.61
N ARG A 27 -33.86 -18.79 21.11
CA ARG A 27 -33.83 -18.35 22.51
C ARG A 27 -35.03 -17.47 22.84
N THR A 28 -35.39 -16.54 21.96
CA THR A 28 -36.57 -15.69 22.13
C THR A 28 -37.86 -16.53 22.18
N ALA A 29 -38.00 -17.51 21.28
CA ALA A 29 -39.13 -18.45 21.30
C ALA A 29 -39.20 -19.27 22.62
N ALA A 30 -38.04 -19.55 23.23
CA ALA A 30 -37.92 -20.19 24.53
C ALA A 30 -38.02 -19.22 25.73
N THR A 31 -38.34 -17.93 25.51
CA THR A 31 -38.39 -16.89 26.55
C THR A 31 -37.05 -16.68 27.28
N LEU A 32 -35.94 -16.99 26.61
CA LEU A 32 -34.58 -16.73 27.08
C LEU A 32 -34.05 -15.40 26.51
N PRO A 33 -33.17 -14.68 27.24
CA PRO A 33 -32.54 -13.48 26.71
C PRO A 33 -31.66 -13.82 25.50
N ALA A 34 -31.51 -12.89 24.56
CA ALA A 34 -30.62 -13.05 23.41
C ALA A 34 -29.19 -13.41 23.87
N LEU A 35 -28.49 -14.22 23.05
CA LEU A 35 -27.13 -14.61 23.35
C LEU A 35 -26.21 -13.39 23.30
N THR A 36 -25.42 -13.22 24.36
CA THR A 36 -24.34 -12.23 24.44
C THR A 36 -23.05 -12.95 24.83
N LEU A 37 -21.92 -12.50 24.28
CA LEU A 37 -20.60 -13.00 24.63
C LEU A 37 -20.02 -12.21 25.82
N GLN A 38 -18.80 -12.57 26.22
CA GLN A 38 -18.09 -11.93 27.32
C GLN A 38 -18.11 -10.41 27.21
N GLY A 39 -18.44 -9.74 28.33
CA GLY A 39 -18.54 -8.29 28.39
C GLY A 39 -19.83 -7.70 27.81
N GLY A 40 -20.86 -8.53 27.60
CA GLY A 40 -22.14 -8.09 27.03
C GLY A 40 -22.08 -7.86 25.51
N TYR A 41 -21.11 -8.50 24.84
CA TYR A 41 -20.89 -8.32 23.42
C TYR A 41 -22.00 -9.00 22.61
N SER A 42 -22.81 -8.20 21.91
CA SER A 42 -24.02 -8.63 21.22
C SER A 42 -23.81 -8.95 19.74
N LEU A 43 -24.81 -9.53 19.09
CA LEU A 43 -24.85 -9.67 17.63
C LEU A 43 -24.71 -8.32 16.91
N ALA A 44 -25.31 -7.26 17.45
CA ALA A 44 -25.20 -5.92 16.86
C ALA A 44 -23.75 -5.42 16.89
N ASN A 45 -23.02 -5.66 17.98
CA ASN A 45 -21.60 -5.32 18.07
C ASN A 45 -20.78 -6.14 17.06
N PHE A 46 -21.10 -7.43 16.90
CA PHE A 46 -20.43 -8.29 15.92
C PHE A 46 -20.64 -7.81 14.49
N MET A 47 -21.85 -7.41 14.13
CA MET A 47 -22.15 -6.83 12.80
C MET A 47 -21.38 -5.52 12.59
N ALA A 48 -21.31 -4.66 13.59
CA ALA A 48 -20.53 -3.42 13.51
C ALA A 48 -19.03 -3.68 13.32
N ASP A 49 -18.45 -4.64 14.05
CA ASP A 49 -17.04 -5.02 13.91
C ASP A 49 -16.76 -5.69 12.56
N ARG A 50 -17.70 -6.49 12.04
CA ARG A 50 -17.62 -7.05 10.67
C ARG A 50 -17.58 -5.93 9.63
N ASP A 51 -18.50 -4.97 9.71
CA ASP A 51 -18.58 -3.86 8.75
C ASP A 51 -17.32 -3.00 8.82
N ALA A 52 -16.84 -2.72 10.03
CA ALA A 52 -15.57 -2.02 10.21
C ALA A 52 -14.37 -2.82 9.67
N ALA A 53 -14.38 -4.16 9.75
CA ALA A 53 -13.35 -4.99 9.13
C ALA A 53 -13.39 -4.93 7.60
N ASP A 54 -14.58 -4.95 7.00
CA ASP A 54 -14.77 -4.82 5.55
C ASP A 54 -14.25 -3.47 5.04
N ASP A 55 -14.61 -2.38 5.75
CA ASP A 55 -14.10 -1.03 5.46
C ASP A 55 -12.56 -0.97 5.50
N LYS A 56 -11.92 -1.66 6.46
CA LYS A 56 -10.45 -1.71 6.56
C LYS A 56 -9.81 -2.52 5.45
N VAL A 57 -10.45 -3.60 4.97
CA VAL A 57 -9.98 -4.37 3.81
C VAL A 57 -10.06 -3.49 2.55
N ALA A 58 -11.19 -2.82 2.33
CA ALA A 58 -11.37 -1.90 1.19
C ALA A 58 -10.38 -0.73 1.23
N ALA A 59 -10.18 -0.11 2.41
CA ALA A 59 -9.21 0.97 2.59
C ALA A 59 -7.77 0.52 2.29
N PHE A 60 -7.38 -0.69 2.72
CA PHE A 60 -6.06 -1.25 2.41
C PHE A 60 -5.85 -1.40 0.90
N GLN A 61 -6.84 -1.92 0.17
CA GLN A 61 -6.76 -2.09 -1.29
C GLN A 61 -6.65 -0.73 -2.01
N SER A 62 -7.41 0.28 -1.56
CA SER A 62 -7.30 1.64 -2.11
C SER A 62 -5.89 2.20 -1.95
N LEU A 63 -5.29 2.04 -0.76
CA LEU A 63 -3.93 2.54 -0.49
C LEU A 63 -2.85 1.79 -1.28
N GLU A 64 -3.07 0.51 -1.61
CA GLU A 64 -2.18 -0.25 -2.48
C GLU A 64 -2.21 0.28 -3.92
N ASN A 65 -3.40 0.65 -4.42
CA ASN A 65 -3.54 1.31 -5.71
C ASN A 65 -2.87 2.69 -5.70
N ASP A 66 -3.06 3.48 -4.64
CA ASP A 66 -2.43 4.80 -4.50
C ASP A 66 -0.89 4.70 -4.50
N ARG A 67 -0.33 3.70 -3.78
CA ARG A 67 1.11 3.43 -3.80
C ARG A 67 1.61 3.08 -5.21
N THR A 68 0.85 2.25 -5.93
CA THR A 68 1.19 1.85 -7.30
C THR A 68 1.19 3.06 -8.23
N PHE A 69 0.16 3.90 -8.15
CA PHE A 69 0.07 5.14 -8.93
C PHE A 69 1.22 6.11 -8.60
N ALA A 70 1.50 6.35 -7.32
CA ALA A 70 2.59 7.22 -6.88
C ALA A 70 3.95 6.72 -7.37
N THR A 71 4.16 5.40 -7.40
CA THR A 71 5.39 4.78 -7.92
C THR A 71 5.52 5.03 -9.42
N GLY A 72 4.44 4.87 -10.18
CA GLY A 72 4.40 5.18 -11.61
C GLY A 72 4.71 6.64 -11.91
N ASP A 73 4.03 7.59 -11.24
CA ASP A 73 4.26 9.03 -11.41
C ASP A 73 5.70 9.43 -11.08
N ARG A 74 6.29 8.87 -10.00
CA ARG A 74 7.71 9.09 -9.69
C ARG A 74 8.60 8.61 -10.83
N ASP A 75 8.36 7.41 -11.35
CA ASP A 75 9.20 6.83 -12.40
C ASP A 75 9.07 7.59 -13.73
N ASP A 76 7.87 8.06 -14.08
CA ASP A 76 7.64 8.95 -15.23
C ASP A 76 8.40 10.27 -15.09
N ARG A 77 8.41 10.88 -13.90
CA ARG A 77 9.19 12.10 -13.62
C ARG A 77 10.69 11.87 -13.67
N LYS A 78 11.16 10.71 -13.20
CA LYS A 78 12.57 10.33 -13.30
C LYS A 78 13.00 10.21 -14.76
N ASP A 79 12.12 9.70 -15.61
CA ASP A 79 12.36 9.57 -17.04
C ASP A 79 12.40 10.93 -17.73
N ALA A 80 11.43 11.80 -17.43
CA ALA A 80 11.39 13.16 -17.95
C ALA A 80 12.65 13.95 -17.61
N ILE A 81 13.06 13.98 -16.34
CA ILE A 81 14.23 14.77 -15.92
C ILE A 81 15.56 14.18 -16.46
N HIS A 82 15.62 12.86 -16.64
CA HIS A 82 16.76 12.20 -17.28
C HIS A 82 17.02 12.73 -18.69
N GLU A 83 15.95 12.90 -19.47
CA GLU A 83 16.05 13.45 -20.82
C GLU A 83 16.57 14.90 -20.78
N ARG A 84 16.13 15.69 -19.80
CA ARG A 84 16.58 17.08 -19.65
C ARG A 84 18.08 17.18 -19.36
N LEU A 85 18.61 16.30 -18.51
CA LEU A 85 20.05 16.26 -18.26
C LEU A 85 20.84 15.86 -19.50
N ASP A 86 20.36 14.91 -20.31
CA ASP A 86 21.02 14.56 -21.57
C ASP A 86 21.00 15.70 -22.59
N GLN A 87 19.86 16.39 -22.71
CA GLN A 87 19.72 17.59 -23.55
C GLN A 87 20.65 18.71 -23.09
N PHE A 88 20.74 18.96 -21.78
CA PHE A 88 21.63 19.96 -21.20
C PHE A 88 23.09 19.65 -21.48
N ARG A 89 23.54 18.41 -21.22
CA ARG A 89 24.90 17.96 -21.54
C ARG A 89 25.24 18.13 -23.02
N SER A 90 24.28 17.83 -23.90
CA SER A 90 24.44 18.03 -25.34
C SER A 90 24.56 19.51 -25.70
N ALA A 91 23.75 20.36 -25.07
CA ALA A 91 23.81 21.80 -25.28
C ALA A 91 25.14 22.41 -24.82
N LEU A 92 25.70 21.97 -23.68
CA LEU A 92 27.01 22.45 -23.21
C LEU A 92 28.12 22.14 -24.22
N ARG A 93 28.13 20.92 -24.79
CA ARG A 93 29.12 20.50 -25.79
C ARG A 93 29.01 21.24 -27.12
N ILE A 94 27.86 21.81 -27.43
CA ILE A 94 27.60 22.54 -28.68
C ILE A 94 27.90 24.03 -28.50
N HIS A 95 27.36 24.64 -27.44
CA HIS A 95 27.36 26.09 -27.29
C HIS A 95 28.55 26.62 -26.51
N VAL A 96 29.07 25.84 -25.55
CA VAL A 96 30.15 26.26 -24.65
C VAL A 96 31.25 25.22 -24.57
N LYS A 97 31.56 24.60 -25.72
CA LYS A 97 32.57 23.57 -25.83
C LYS A 97 33.92 24.01 -25.26
N ASP A 98 34.62 23.10 -24.61
CA ASP A 98 35.96 23.30 -24.03
C ASP A 98 36.01 24.34 -22.89
N SER A 99 34.86 24.90 -22.47
CA SER A 99 34.74 25.77 -21.31
C SER A 99 34.78 25.00 -19.99
N LEU A 100 34.80 25.73 -18.87
CA LEU A 100 34.63 25.14 -17.53
C LEU A 100 33.24 24.50 -17.36
N TYR A 101 32.21 25.02 -18.04
CA TYR A 101 30.85 24.50 -17.96
C TYR A 101 30.73 23.10 -18.58
N ASP A 102 31.25 22.91 -19.79
CA ASP A 102 31.26 21.61 -20.48
C ASP A 102 32.01 20.53 -19.65
N ARG A 103 33.14 20.90 -19.04
CA ARG A 103 33.93 20.01 -18.18
C ARG A 103 33.26 19.69 -16.84
N SER A 104 32.33 20.53 -16.40
CA SER A 104 31.62 20.38 -15.12
C SER A 104 30.26 19.67 -15.28
N ALA A 105 29.92 19.22 -16.49
CA ALA A 105 28.62 18.62 -16.78
C ALA A 105 28.38 17.33 -15.95
N PRO A 106 27.35 17.29 -15.09
CA PRO A 106 27.10 16.16 -14.20
C PRO A 106 26.69 14.92 -14.98
N THR A 107 27.09 13.73 -14.51
CA THR A 107 26.80 12.45 -15.17
C THR A 107 25.37 11.99 -14.91
N LEU A 108 24.75 11.38 -15.92
CA LEU A 108 23.43 10.77 -15.78
C LEU A 108 23.45 9.69 -14.68
N PRO A 109 22.58 9.77 -13.65
CA PRO A 109 22.49 8.74 -12.64
C PRO A 109 21.88 7.45 -13.22
N GLN A 110 21.99 6.33 -12.51
CA GLN A 110 21.19 5.16 -12.83
C GLN A 110 19.78 5.34 -12.27
N LYS A 111 18.73 5.06 -13.05
CA LYS A 111 17.34 5.19 -12.58
C LYS A 111 17.00 4.30 -11.37
N SER A 112 17.72 3.22 -11.12
CA SER A 112 17.46 2.30 -10.00
C SER A 112 18.05 2.75 -8.66
N VAL A 113 18.84 3.82 -8.61
CA VAL A 113 19.47 4.27 -7.33
C VAL A 113 18.46 4.96 -6.42
N GLY A 114 18.77 4.98 -5.12
CA GLY A 114 17.97 5.69 -4.13
C GLY A 114 17.92 7.20 -4.39
N GLU A 115 16.87 7.85 -3.85
CA GLU A 115 16.51 9.25 -4.10
C GLU A 115 17.69 10.21 -4.05
N GLN A 116 18.47 10.21 -2.97
CA GLN A 116 19.59 11.14 -2.81
C GLN A 116 20.65 10.99 -3.91
N LYS A 117 20.99 9.76 -4.27
CA LYS A 117 21.96 9.48 -5.35
C LYS A 117 21.39 9.82 -6.71
N PHE A 118 20.08 9.68 -6.88
CA PHE A 118 19.39 10.02 -8.12
C PHE A 118 19.31 11.54 -8.29
N ARG A 119 18.92 12.29 -7.25
CA ARG A 119 18.67 13.74 -7.31
C ARG A 119 19.96 14.57 -7.42
N ARG A 120 21.06 14.15 -6.79
CA ARG A 120 22.28 14.96 -6.69
C ARG A 120 22.82 15.47 -8.05
N PRO A 121 22.93 14.66 -9.12
CA PRO A 121 23.37 15.17 -10.42
C PRO A 121 22.44 16.22 -11.04
N PHE A 122 21.15 16.21 -10.67
CA PHE A 122 20.17 17.20 -11.13
C PHE A 122 20.29 18.51 -10.33
N GLU A 123 20.59 18.44 -9.04
CA GLU A 123 20.95 19.62 -8.23
C GLU A 123 22.24 20.26 -8.77
N ASP A 124 23.25 19.45 -9.09
CA ASP A 124 24.50 19.94 -9.71
C ASP A 124 24.24 20.59 -11.09
N MET A 125 23.28 20.07 -11.86
CA MET A 125 22.83 20.65 -13.14
C MET A 125 22.12 21.99 -12.92
N GLU A 126 21.28 22.09 -11.89
CA GLU A 126 20.58 23.33 -11.52
C GLU A 126 21.58 24.46 -11.27
N ASP A 127 22.54 24.20 -10.38
CA ASP A 127 23.62 25.12 -10.02
C ASP A 127 24.46 25.53 -11.24
N LEU A 128 24.76 24.59 -12.13
CA LEU A 128 25.58 24.84 -13.31
C LEU A 128 24.84 25.66 -14.36
N TRP A 129 23.55 25.39 -14.57
CA TRP A 129 22.71 26.11 -15.50
C TRP A 129 22.51 27.56 -15.03
N GLU A 130 22.18 27.77 -13.75
CA GLU A 130 22.05 29.11 -13.18
C GLU A 130 23.34 29.94 -13.40
N LYS A 131 24.50 29.35 -13.12
CA LYS A 131 25.80 30.01 -13.32
C LYS A 131 26.11 30.30 -14.78
N LEU A 132 25.65 29.46 -15.71
CA LEU A 132 25.84 29.69 -17.14
C LEU A 132 24.95 30.83 -17.64
N ASP A 133 23.69 30.86 -17.20
CA ASP A 133 22.73 31.89 -17.60
C ASP A 133 23.11 33.29 -17.05
N ALA A 134 23.91 33.34 -15.98
CA ALA A 134 24.47 34.57 -15.45
C ALA A 134 25.79 35.02 -16.11
N ASP A 135 26.48 34.15 -16.88
CA ASP A 135 27.82 34.43 -17.42
C ASP A 135 27.78 35.00 -18.85
N ASN A 136 28.00 36.31 -18.96
CA ASN A 136 28.10 37.03 -20.24
C ASN A 136 29.51 36.97 -20.86
N GLY A 137 30.47 36.31 -20.20
CA GLY A 137 31.86 36.23 -20.62
C GLY A 137 32.20 35.02 -21.50
N VAL A 138 31.27 34.08 -21.69
CA VAL A 138 31.54 32.84 -22.44
C VAL A 138 31.62 33.12 -23.95
N PRO A 139 32.77 32.93 -24.61
CA PRO A 139 32.91 33.23 -26.03
C PRO A 139 31.98 32.38 -26.89
N GLY A 140 31.23 33.02 -27.79
CA GLY A 140 30.34 32.33 -28.73
C GLY A 140 29.00 31.86 -28.15
N PHE A 141 28.72 32.19 -26.88
CA PHE A 141 27.45 31.93 -26.22
C PHE A 141 26.81 33.24 -25.76
N THR A 142 25.49 33.32 -25.88
CA THR A 142 24.69 34.43 -25.36
C THR A 142 23.63 33.84 -24.44
N PRO A 143 23.63 34.15 -23.14
CA PRO A 143 22.57 33.75 -22.22
C PRO A 143 21.18 34.28 -22.63
N PRO A 144 20.08 33.62 -22.24
CA PRO A 144 20.01 32.37 -21.47
C PRO A 144 20.12 31.11 -22.35
N LEU A 145 20.58 30.02 -21.75
CA LEU A 145 20.50 28.71 -22.36
C LEU A 145 19.03 28.24 -22.40
N THR A 146 18.58 27.79 -23.56
CA THR A 146 17.31 27.10 -23.74
C THR A 146 17.54 25.72 -24.33
N LEU A 147 16.81 24.72 -23.84
CA LEU A 147 16.85 23.37 -24.39
C LEU A 147 15.83 23.20 -25.53
N ARG A 148 15.81 22.01 -26.12
CA ARG A 148 14.93 21.68 -27.24
C ARG A 148 13.47 22.00 -26.91
N GLY A 149 12.78 22.66 -27.85
CA GLY A 149 11.38 23.04 -27.68
C GLY A 149 11.17 24.29 -26.84
N GLY A 150 12.22 25.06 -26.55
CA GLY A 150 12.13 26.29 -25.75
C GLY A 150 12.08 26.04 -24.24
N TYR A 151 12.45 24.84 -23.80
CA TYR A 151 12.46 24.45 -22.39
C TYR A 151 13.51 25.27 -21.62
N THR A 152 13.05 25.99 -20.60
CA THR A 152 13.82 27.00 -19.87
C THR A 152 14.36 26.48 -18.55
N PHE A 153 15.25 27.25 -17.90
CA PHE A 153 15.69 26.97 -16.54
C PHE A 153 14.52 26.94 -15.54
N ALA A 154 13.51 27.82 -15.70
CA ALA A 154 12.34 27.84 -14.83
C ALA A 154 11.48 26.55 -14.98
N ASP A 155 11.32 26.04 -16.20
CA ASP A 155 10.64 24.76 -16.43
C ASP A 155 11.38 23.60 -15.76
N TYR A 156 12.72 23.63 -15.82
CA TYR A 156 13.57 22.65 -15.13
C TYR A 156 13.38 22.65 -13.62
N GLN A 157 13.36 23.83 -12.98
CA GLN A 157 13.14 23.95 -11.55
C GLN A 157 11.77 23.40 -11.13
N ALA A 158 10.74 23.68 -11.92
CA ALA A 158 9.41 23.12 -11.71
C ALA A 158 9.39 21.59 -11.78
N ASP A 159 10.07 21.00 -12.78
CA ASP A 159 10.18 19.54 -12.92
C ASP A 159 10.97 18.91 -11.77
N LEU A 160 12.04 19.55 -11.29
CA LEU A 160 12.86 19.07 -10.17
C LEU A 160 12.11 19.13 -8.83
N GLU A 161 11.32 20.18 -8.60
CA GLU A 161 10.42 20.26 -7.44
C GLU A 161 9.32 19.21 -7.51
N ALA A 162 8.74 19.00 -8.69
CA ALA A 162 7.68 18.02 -8.88
C ALA A 162 8.21 16.58 -8.70
N LEU A 163 9.44 16.29 -9.16
CA LEU A 163 10.12 15.03 -8.86
C LEU A 163 10.30 14.82 -7.35
N SER A 164 10.77 15.86 -6.65
CA SER A 164 10.96 15.81 -5.19
C SER A 164 9.64 15.56 -4.46
N THR A 165 8.54 16.13 -4.95
CA THR A 165 7.19 15.87 -4.47
C THR A 165 6.78 14.42 -4.70
N ALA A 166 7.04 13.84 -5.88
CA ALA A 166 6.71 12.46 -6.18
C ALA A 166 7.44 11.44 -5.28
N PHE A 167 8.71 11.66 -4.97
CA PHE A 167 9.43 10.82 -4.00
C PHE A 167 8.78 10.84 -2.60
N ARG A 168 8.36 12.02 -2.13
CA ARG A 168 7.63 12.16 -0.85
C ARG A 168 6.26 11.47 -0.91
N THR A 169 5.55 11.60 -2.02
CA THR A 169 4.25 10.94 -2.23
C THR A 169 4.37 9.42 -2.13
N VAL A 170 5.39 8.81 -2.76
CA VAL A 170 5.66 7.36 -2.61
C VAL A 170 5.92 7.01 -1.14
N THR A 171 6.79 7.76 -0.46
CA THR A 171 7.11 7.50 0.95
C THR A 171 5.88 7.59 1.85
N ASN A 172 5.00 8.57 1.61
CA ASN A 172 3.75 8.72 2.34
C ASN A 172 2.79 7.57 2.07
N ALA A 173 2.62 7.17 0.80
CA ALA A 173 1.77 6.04 0.42
C ALA A 173 2.24 4.73 1.07
N GLU A 174 3.55 4.47 1.10
CA GLU A 174 4.12 3.30 1.77
C GLU A 174 3.89 3.30 3.28
N ASN A 175 4.02 4.46 3.93
CA ASN A 175 3.72 4.60 5.35
C ASN A 175 2.23 4.39 5.66
N MET A 176 1.35 4.96 4.85
CA MET A 176 -0.10 4.76 5.00
C MET A 176 -0.49 3.29 4.80
N LEU A 177 0.05 2.62 3.79
CA LEU A 177 -0.19 1.20 3.55
C LEU A 177 0.28 0.33 4.72
N ARG A 178 1.43 0.65 5.31
CA ARG A 178 1.95 -0.04 6.50
C ARG A 178 1.02 0.10 7.70
N VAL A 179 0.50 1.30 7.96
CA VAL A 179 -0.46 1.54 9.05
C VAL A 179 -1.76 0.80 8.78
N ALA A 180 -2.33 0.93 7.59
CA ALA A 180 -3.58 0.27 7.20
C ALA A 180 -3.49 -1.25 7.31
N ARG A 181 -2.34 -1.85 6.96
CA ARG A 181 -2.10 -3.29 7.17
C ARG A 181 -2.21 -3.66 8.65
N GLY A 182 -1.56 -2.90 9.53
CA GLY A 182 -1.61 -3.16 10.98
C GLY A 182 -3.03 -3.02 11.56
N GLU A 183 -3.77 -2.00 11.12
CA GLU A 183 -5.17 -1.81 11.54
C GLU A 183 -6.07 -2.95 11.06
N ARG A 184 -5.95 -3.34 9.79
CA ARG A 184 -6.69 -4.46 9.21
C ARG A 184 -6.39 -5.76 9.97
N ASP A 185 -5.12 -6.09 10.14
CA ASP A 185 -4.72 -7.36 10.78
C ASP A 185 -5.20 -7.42 12.24
N THR A 186 -5.17 -6.28 12.96
CA THR A 186 -5.74 -6.15 14.31
C THR A 186 -7.24 -6.39 14.32
N MET A 187 -7.99 -5.78 13.39
CA MET A 187 -9.43 -5.92 13.31
C MET A 187 -9.84 -7.36 12.99
N LEU A 188 -9.16 -7.99 12.02
CA LEU A 188 -9.41 -9.38 11.65
C LEU A 188 -9.09 -10.36 12.80
N ALA A 189 -8.01 -10.10 13.56
CA ALA A 189 -7.68 -10.90 14.74
C ALA A 189 -8.79 -10.82 15.81
N ASN A 190 -9.31 -9.62 16.08
CA ASN A 190 -10.41 -9.41 17.03
C ASN A 190 -11.69 -10.11 16.55
N LEU A 191 -12.05 -9.98 15.28
CA LEU A 191 -13.24 -10.61 14.71
C LEU A 191 -13.16 -12.14 14.82
N ARG A 192 -11.98 -12.72 14.57
CA ARG A 192 -11.72 -14.16 14.75
C ARG A 192 -11.88 -14.59 16.20
N GLU A 193 -11.39 -13.81 17.15
CA GLU A 193 -11.57 -14.11 18.56
C GLU A 193 -13.06 -14.15 18.94
N ARG A 194 -13.84 -13.18 18.47
CA ARG A 194 -15.30 -13.14 18.70
C ARG A 194 -16.01 -14.35 18.09
N MET A 195 -15.64 -14.76 16.88
CA MET A 195 -16.15 -16.00 16.28
C MET A 195 -15.78 -17.24 17.11
N GLY A 196 -14.57 -17.30 17.67
CA GLY A 196 -14.16 -18.36 18.59
C GLY A 196 -14.99 -18.38 19.89
N GLN A 197 -15.19 -17.21 20.51
CA GLN A 197 -16.01 -17.05 21.71
C GLN A 197 -17.46 -17.47 21.45
N TYR A 198 -18.02 -17.10 20.28
CA TYR A 198 -19.34 -17.53 19.85
C TYR A 198 -19.43 -19.05 19.77
N ARG A 199 -18.47 -19.71 19.12
CA ARG A 199 -18.47 -21.19 19.02
C ARG A 199 -18.44 -21.86 20.40
N ALA A 200 -17.61 -21.34 21.31
CA ALA A 200 -17.55 -21.85 22.68
C ALA A 200 -18.87 -21.66 23.44
N ALA A 201 -19.55 -20.54 23.23
CA ALA A 201 -20.86 -20.29 23.84
C ALA A 201 -21.93 -21.28 23.34
N ILE A 202 -21.98 -21.54 22.03
CA ILE A 202 -22.90 -22.53 21.47
C ILE A 202 -22.62 -23.93 22.02
N ALA A 203 -21.35 -24.33 22.10
CA ALA A 203 -20.96 -25.62 22.65
C ALA A 203 -21.29 -25.80 24.15
N LEU A 204 -21.41 -24.70 24.89
CA LEU A 204 -21.81 -24.73 26.29
C LEU A 204 -23.33 -24.80 26.47
N GLU A 205 -24.09 -24.13 25.60
CA GLU A 205 -25.55 -24.01 25.73
C GLU A 205 -26.33 -25.14 25.07
N TYR A 206 -25.77 -25.75 24.02
CA TYR A 206 -26.45 -26.75 23.22
C TYR A 206 -25.68 -28.07 23.21
N ASP A 207 -26.41 -29.17 23.35
CA ASP A 207 -25.87 -30.53 23.20
C ASP A 207 -25.32 -30.76 21.78
N GLU A 208 -24.35 -31.66 21.64
CA GLU A 208 -23.72 -31.97 20.34
C GLU A 208 -24.71 -32.48 19.29
N SER A 209 -25.82 -33.08 19.71
CA SER A 209 -26.89 -33.54 18.82
C SER A 209 -27.87 -32.43 18.40
N HIS A 210 -27.81 -31.26 19.04
CA HIS A 210 -28.73 -30.16 18.77
C HIS A 210 -28.45 -29.55 17.38
N ALA A 211 -29.50 -29.22 16.63
CA ALA A 211 -29.37 -28.72 15.26
C ALA A 211 -28.44 -27.50 15.15
N LEU A 212 -28.53 -26.54 16.08
CA LEU A 212 -27.65 -25.35 16.12
C LEU A 212 -26.20 -25.65 16.49
N PHE A 213 -25.92 -26.74 17.19
CA PHE A 213 -24.53 -27.16 17.40
C PHE A 213 -23.97 -27.74 16.10
N VAL A 214 -24.73 -28.63 15.46
CA VAL A 214 -24.33 -29.31 14.21
C VAL A 214 -24.17 -28.32 13.05
N SER A 215 -25.03 -27.30 12.95
CA SER A 215 -24.96 -26.28 11.89
C SER A 215 -23.97 -25.15 12.16
N MET A 216 -23.20 -25.21 13.25
CA MET A 216 -22.33 -24.12 13.66
C MET A 216 -21.25 -23.82 12.61
N PRO A 217 -21.12 -22.55 12.14
CA PRO A 217 -20.16 -22.17 11.10
C PRO A 217 -18.72 -22.51 11.47
N GLN A 218 -17.99 -23.13 10.54
CA GLN A 218 -16.59 -23.53 10.73
C GLN A 218 -15.65 -22.32 10.71
N LEU A 219 -14.79 -22.20 11.73
CA LEU A 219 -13.79 -21.13 11.78
C LEU A 219 -12.55 -21.47 10.94
N TRP A 220 -12.14 -22.74 10.97
CA TRP A 220 -10.95 -23.25 10.30
C TRP A 220 -11.33 -24.40 9.37
N PRO A 221 -10.53 -24.67 8.32
CA PRO A 221 -10.74 -25.87 7.52
C PRO A 221 -10.60 -27.07 8.44
N THR A 222 -11.54 -28.01 8.38
CA THR A 222 -11.34 -29.32 8.99
C THR A 222 -10.05 -29.88 8.39
N VAL A 223 -9.04 -30.14 9.21
CA VAL A 223 -7.85 -30.86 8.78
C VAL A 223 -8.37 -32.12 8.11
N GLY A 224 -8.09 -32.26 6.81
CA GLY A 224 -8.50 -33.46 6.11
C GLY A 224 -7.98 -34.63 6.92
N ASN A 225 -8.88 -35.53 7.31
CA ASN A 225 -8.53 -36.88 7.73
C ASN A 225 -8.01 -37.63 6.48
N GLY A 226 -6.97 -37.10 5.85
CA GLY A 226 -6.14 -37.77 4.88
C GLY A 226 -5.31 -38.75 5.67
N GLY A 227 -5.64 -40.02 5.51
CA GLY A 227 -4.98 -41.12 6.19
C GLY A 227 -3.47 -41.04 6.06
N GLY A 228 -2.82 -41.58 7.09
CA GLY A 228 -1.38 -41.71 7.16
C GLY A 228 -0.78 -42.37 5.93
N GLY A 229 0.46 -41.98 5.69
CA GLY A 229 1.31 -42.48 4.62
C GLY A 229 2.59 -41.68 4.69
N ASP A 230 3.42 -42.07 5.65
CA ASP A 230 4.89 -42.00 5.67
C ASP A 230 5.53 -41.28 4.46
N ASP A 231 6.34 -40.25 4.74
CA ASP A 231 7.68 -40.25 4.17
C ASP A 231 8.61 -39.42 5.07
N ASP A 232 9.43 -40.16 5.81
CA ASP A 232 10.70 -39.69 6.34
C ASP A 232 11.62 -39.33 5.17
N GLY A 233 12.22 -38.14 5.17
CA GLY A 233 13.11 -37.78 4.07
C GLY A 233 13.87 -36.49 4.22
N GLU A 234 14.88 -36.52 5.08
CA GLU A 234 16.15 -35.77 5.03
C GLU A 234 16.44 -35.01 3.71
N ASN A 235 16.59 -33.68 3.78
CA ASN A 235 17.88 -32.95 3.73
C ASN A 235 17.67 -31.43 3.75
#